data_AF-A0A5B9PDM8-F1
#
_entry.id   AF-A0A5B9PDM8-F1
#
_cell.length_a   1.000
_cell.length_b   1.000
_cell.length_c   1.000
_cell.angle_alpha   90.00
_cell.angle_beta   90.00
_cell.angle_gamma   90.00
#
_symmetry.space_group_name_H-M   'P 1'
#
loop_
_entity.id
_entity.type
_entity.pdbx_description
1 polymer ?
#
loop_
_entity_poly.entity_id
_entity_poly.type
_entity_poly.pdbx_seq_one_letter_code
_entity_poly.pdbx_strand_id
1 'polypeptide(L)' 'MFGFASKKETLEKKLHKLMDEAYRLSHSNRQASDEKTAQAEEVRKQLEALED' A
#
# COMPACT_ATOMS: atom_id res chain seq x y z
N MET A 1 11.45 -21.94 4.22
CA MET A 1 10.68 -20.86 3.57
C MET A 1 10.56 -19.65 4.51
N PHE A 2 11.62 -18.84 4.68
CA PHE A 2 11.58 -17.67 5.58
C PHE A 2 11.60 -16.31 4.83
N GLY A 3 11.90 -16.30 3.53
CA GLY A 3 12.03 -15.06 2.73
C GLY A 3 10.77 -14.61 1.99
N PHE A 4 9.80 -15.49 1.76
CA PHE A 4 8.56 -15.14 1.06
C PHE A 4 7.54 -14.47 1.98
N ALA A 5 7.42 -14.96 3.22
CA ALA A 5 6.58 -14.34 4.24
C ALA A 5 7.00 -12.89 4.54
N SER A 6 8.30 -12.61 4.63
CA SER A 6 8.80 -11.26 4.95
C SER A 6 8.54 -10.25 3.84
N LYS A 7 8.63 -10.64 2.56
CA LYS A 7 8.34 -9.75 1.42
C LYS A 7 6.85 -9.39 1.37
N LYS A 8 5.97 -10.37 1.51
CA LYS A 8 4.52 -10.16 1.56
C LYS A 8 4.15 -9.24 2.74
N GLU A 9 4.63 -9.57 3.94
CA GLU A 9 4.36 -8.77 5.15
C GLU A 9 4.89 -7.33 5.02
N THR A 10 6.04 -7.14 4.35
CA THR A 10 6.59 -5.79 4.09
C THR A 10 5.69 -4.98 3.16
N LEU A 11 5.18 -5.61 2.10
CA LEU A 11 4.27 -4.96 1.15
C LEU A 11 2.90 -4.68 1.78
N GLU A 12 2.36 -5.60 2.59
CA GLU A 12 1.13 -5.39 3.36
C GLU A 12 1.27 -4.20 4.32
N LYS A 13 2.37 -4.13 5.09
CA LYS A 13 2.65 -2.98 5.96
C LYS A 13 2.74 -1.67 5.18
N LYS A 14 3.37 -1.70 4.00
CA LYS A 14 3.50 -0.53 3.12
C LYS A 14 2.13 -0.10 2.58
N LEU A 15 1.30 -1.05 2.15
CA LEU A 15 -0.06 -0.81 1.69
C LEU A 15 -0.91 -0.15 2.78
N HIS A 16 -0.90 -0.73 3.99
CA HIS A 16 -1.66 -0.20 5.12
C HIS A 16 -1.23 1.23 5.47
N LYS A 17 0.08 1.48 5.50
CA LYS A 17 0.62 2.81 5.76
C LYS A 17 0.21 3.83 4.69
N LEU A 18 0.27 3.46 3.41
CA LEU A 18 -0.14 4.35 2.31
C LEU A 18 -1.64 4.65 2.36
N MET A 19 -2.48 3.67 2.72
CA MET A 19 -3.92 3.86 2.89
C MET A 19 -4.24 4.76 4.10
N ASP A 20 -3.55 4.58 5.22
CA ASP A 20 -3.70 5.45 6.40
C ASP A 20 -3.26 6.90 6.10
N GLU A 21 -2.15 7.07 5.39
CA GLU A 21 -1.69 8.38 4.91
C GLU A 21 -2.70 9.00 3.94
N ALA A 22 -3.21 8.23 2.99
CA ALA A 22 -4.24 8.68 2.04
C ALA A 22 -5.50 9.13 2.79
N TYR A 23 -5.96 8.38 3.78
CA TYR A 23 -7.12 8.74 4.60
C TYR A 23 -6.88 10.02 5.40
N ARG A 24 -5.72 10.17 6.04
CA ARG A 24 -5.40 11.43 6.75
C ARG A 24 -5.34 12.62 5.79
N LEU A 25 -4.77 12.42 4.61
CA LEU A 25 -4.69 13.44 3.58
C LEU A 25 -6.05 13.73 2.95
N SER A 26 -7.00 12.79 2.90
CA SER A 26 -8.32 13.06 2.30
C SER A 26 -9.09 14.16 3.05
N HIS A 27 -8.77 14.37 4.33
CA HIS A 27 -9.37 15.40 5.18
C HIS A 27 -8.73 16.78 5.02
N SER A 28 -7.55 16.88 4.39
CA SER A 28 -6.74 18.11 4.35
C SER A 28 -6.20 18.47 2.97
N ASN A 29 -5.81 17.48 2.17
CA ASN A 29 -5.29 17.62 0.83
C ASN A 29 -5.74 16.43 -0.06
N ARG A 30 -6.81 16.66 -0.82
CA ARG A 30 -7.41 15.68 -1.73
C ARG A 30 -6.43 15.21 -2.82
N GLN A 31 -5.61 16.09 -3.37
CA GLN A 31 -4.64 15.72 -4.40
C GLN A 31 -3.57 14.76 -3.85
N ALA A 32 -3.01 15.08 -2.69
CA ALA A 32 -2.03 14.21 -2.03
C ALA A 32 -2.66 12.86 -1.61
N SER A 33 -3.94 12.86 -1.22
CA SER A 33 -4.70 11.63 -0.94
C SER A 33 -4.85 10.75 -2.18
N ASP A 34 -5.21 11.34 -3.32
CA ASP A 34 -5.35 10.63 -4.60
C ASP A 34 -4.00 10.00 -5.03
N GLU A 35 -2.89 10.74 -4.88
CA GLU A 35 -1.53 10.24 -5.17
C GLU A 35 -1.15 9.04 -4.28
N LYS A 36 -1.45 9.11 -2.98
CA LYS A 36 -1.17 8.00 -2.04
C LYS A 36 -2.02 6.78 -2.31
N THR A 37 -3.27 6.99 -2.73
CA THR A 37 -4.17 5.92 -3.13
C THR A 37 -3.65 5.20 -4.38
N ALA A 38 -3.17 5.94 -5.38
CA ALA A 38 -2.54 5.35 -6.56
C ALA A 38 -1.28 4.52 -6.22
N GLN A 39 -0.42 5.02 -5.32
CA GLN A 39 0.74 4.28 -4.83
C GLN A 39 0.36 2.99 -4.09
N ALA A 40 -0.72 3.04 -3.30
CA ALA A 40 -1.24 1.87 -2.60
C ALA A 40 -1.79 0.81 -3.58
N GLU A 41 -2.49 1.21 -4.64
CA GLU A 41 -2.96 0.27 -5.67
C GLU A 41 -1.80 -0.46 -6.36
N GLU A 42 -0.69 0.21 -6.66
CA GLU A 42 0.50 -0.45 -7.21
C GLU A 42 1.09 -1.48 -6.25
N VAL A 43 1.18 -1.15 -4.96
CA VAL A 43 1.65 -2.10 -3.93
C VAL A 43 0.68 -3.27 -3.80
N ARG A 44 -0.63 -3.04 -3.90
CA ARG A 44 -1.64 -4.09 -3.85
C ARG A 44 -1.51 -5.05 -5.05
N LYS A 45 -1.29 -4.53 -6.26
CA LYS A 45 -1.02 -5.35 -7.46
C LYS A 45 0.24 -6.20 -7.30
N GLN A 46 1.29 -5.65 -6.68
CA GLN A 46 2.51 -6.42 -6.37
C GLN A 46 2.24 -7.52 -5.35
N LEU A 47 1.32 -7.29 -4.41
CA LEU A 47 0.90 -8.29 -3.43
C LEU A 47 0.12 -9.44 -4.08
N GLU A 48 -0.87 -9.10 -4.92
CA GLU A 48 -1.66 -10.07 -5.69
C GLU A 48 -0.75 -10.92 -6.58
N ALA A 49 0.22 -10.31 -7.26
CA ALA A 49 1.20 -11.02 -8.10
C ALA A 49 2.20 -11.90 -7.32
N LEU A 50 2.27 -11.80 -5.99
CA LEU A 50 3.07 -12.68 -5.13
C LEU A 50 2.24 -13.82 -4.52
N GLU A 51 0.91 -13.72 -4.56
CA GLU A 51 -0.01 -14.76 -4.10
C GLU A 51 -0.36 -15.78 -5.22
N ASP A 52 -0.27 -15.37 -6.50
CA ASP A 52 -0.36 -16.22 -7.70
C ASP A 52 0.95 -17.01 -7.98
#